data_AF-A0A1I2LC39-F1
#
_entry.id   AF-A0A1I2LC39-F1
#
_cell.length_a   1.000
_cell.length_b   1.000
_cell.length_c   1.000
_cell.angle_alpha   90.00
_cell.angle_beta   90.00
_cell.angle_gamma   90.00
#
_symmetry.space_group_name_H-M   'P 1'
#
loop_
_entity.id
_entity.type
_entity.pdbx_description
1 polymer ?
#
loop_
_entity_poly.entity_id
_entity_poly.type
_entity_poly.pdbx_seq_one_letter_code
_entity_poly.pdbx_strand_id
1 'polypeptide(L)' 'MTVLRKEGEGTLKNRYLVKIRCRKCGEQFTLKGQMRKGQVETGFKRCLCDNEDDFDITMEKV' A
#
# COMPACT_ATOMS: atom_id res chain seq x y z
N MET A 1 -2.98 35.36 9.19
CA MET A 1 -3.20 34.17 10.03
C MET A 1 -2.69 32.96 9.24
N THR A 2 -1.49 32.49 9.58
CA THR A 2 -0.79 31.41 8.88
C THR A 2 -1.40 30.08 9.27
N VAL A 3 -2.09 29.41 8.34
CA VAL A 3 -2.52 28.02 8.55
C VAL A 3 -1.33 27.09 8.32
N LEU A 4 -0.81 26.59 9.44
CA LEU A 4 0.12 25.46 9.50
C LEU A 4 -0.59 24.22 8.95
N ARG A 5 -0.36 23.88 7.67
CA ARG A 5 -0.60 22.52 7.20
C ARG A 5 0.67 21.74 7.52
N LYS A 6 0.61 20.90 8.57
CA LYS A 6 1.63 19.88 8.83
C LYS A 6 1.72 18.98 7.60
N GLU A 7 2.69 19.23 6.74
CA GLU A 7 3.20 18.20 5.86
C GLU A 7 3.72 17.09 6.78
N GLY A 8 3.02 15.96 6.75
CA GLY A 8 3.37 14.80 7.53
C GLY A 8 4.81 14.42 7.24
N GLU A 9 5.65 14.59 8.24
CA GLU A 9 7.04 14.14 8.30
C GLU A 9 7.05 12.60 8.37
N GLY A 10 6.57 11.96 7.30
CA GLY A 10 6.74 10.54 7.05
C GLY A 10 8.13 10.36 6.45
N THR A 11 9.06 9.91 7.27
CA THR A 11 10.46 9.63 6.93
C THR A 11 10.54 8.98 5.54
N LEU A 12 11.13 9.68 4.57
CA LEU A 12 11.25 9.29 3.15
C LEU A 12 11.92 7.92 2.93
N LYS A 13 12.52 7.31 3.96
CA LYS A 13 13.42 6.16 3.86
C LYS A 13 12.73 4.80 3.64
N ASN A 14 11.41 4.73 3.81
CA ASN A 14 10.65 3.47 3.89
C ASN A 14 9.41 3.45 2.98
N ARG A 15 9.48 4.10 1.80
CA ARG A 15 8.40 4.05 0.80
C ARG A 15 8.57 2.80 -0.07
N TYR A 16 7.46 2.10 -0.29
CA TYR A 16 7.40 0.91 -1.12
C TYR A 16 6.28 1.03 -2.13
N LEU A 17 6.52 0.56 -3.33
CA LEU A 17 5.51 0.26 -4.34
C LEU A 17 5.05 -1.17 -4.10
N VAL A 18 3.78 -1.35 -3.79
CA VAL A 18 3.19 -2.66 -3.55
C VAL A 18 2.23 -2.97 -4.67
N LYS A 19 2.54 -4.02 -5.43
CA LYS A 19 1.71 -4.57 -6.49
C LYS A 19 0.95 -5.75 -5.91
N ILE A 20 -0.37 -5.71 -5.98
CA ILE A 20 -1.28 -6.74 -5.47
C ILE A 20 -2.07 -7.28 -6.65
N ARG A 21 -2.00 -8.58 -6.90
CA ARG A 21 -2.78 -9.24 -7.94
C ARG A 21 -3.73 -10.26 -7.31
N CYS A 22 -5.02 -10.13 -7.59
CA CYS A 22 -6.03 -11.07 -7.14
C CYS A 22 -5.94 -12.38 -7.93
N ARG A 23 -5.80 -13.52 -7.25
CA ARG A 23 -5.75 -14.84 -7.91
C ARG A 23 -7.13 -15.33 -8.37
N LYS A 24 -8.23 -14.79 -7.80
CA LYS A 24 -9.60 -15.17 -8.18
C LYS A 24 -10.12 -14.47 -9.43
N CYS A 25 -10.00 -13.13 -9.53
CA CYS A 25 -10.50 -12.37 -10.68
C CYS A 25 -9.40 -11.85 -11.62
N GLY A 26 -8.12 -11.90 -11.21
CA GLY A 26 -7.00 -11.40 -12.00
C GLY A 26 -6.70 -9.91 -11.85
N GLU A 27 -7.52 -9.16 -11.09
CA GLU A 27 -7.37 -7.71 -10.93
C GLU A 27 -6.03 -7.32 -10.30
N GLN A 28 -5.46 -6.20 -10.76
CA GLN A 28 -4.14 -5.73 -10.33
C GLN A 28 -4.21 -4.32 -9.72
N PHE A 29 -3.73 -4.19 -8.49
CA PHE A 29 -3.66 -2.93 -7.75
C PHE A 29 -2.20 -2.55 -7.53
N THR A 30 -1.88 -1.27 -7.75
CA THR A 30 -0.55 -0.72 -7.45
C THR A 30 -0.71 0.38 -6.42
N LEU A 31 -0.19 0.15 -5.21
CA LEU A 31 -0.35 1.03 -4.05
C LEU A 31 1.00 1.53 -3.55
N LYS A 32 1.00 2.73 -2.98
CA LYS A 32 2.16 3.27 -2.27
C LYS A 32 2.03 2.89 -0.81
N GLY A 33 2.89 1.98 -0.35
CA GLY A 33 2.98 1.55 1.02
C GLY A 33 4.07 2.29 1.80
N GLN A 34 3.89 2.37 3.11
CA GLN A 34 4.94 2.77 4.04
C GLN A 34 5.27 1.59 4.95
N MET A 35 6.56 1.29 5.10
CA MET A 35 6.97 0.24 6.04
C MET A 35 7.02 0.81 7.46
N ARG A 36 6.14 0.32 8.33
CA ARG A 36 6.05 0.68 9.74
C ARG A 36 6.27 -0.55 10.60
N LYS A 37 7.24 -0.48 11.54
CA LYS A 37 7.54 -1.55 12.51
C LYS A 37 7.65 -2.96 11.89
N GLY A 38 8.22 -3.07 10.69
CA GLY A 38 8.41 -4.34 9.99
C GLY A 38 7.23 -4.80 9.12
N GLN A 39 6.11 -4.08 9.08
CA GLN A 39 4.97 -4.37 8.21
C GLN A 39 4.76 -3.26 7.17
N VAL A 40 4.31 -3.62 5.97
CA VAL A 40 3.94 -2.64 4.94
C VAL A 40 2.46 -2.28 5.09
N GLU A 41 2.16 -1.03 5.43
CA GLU A 41 0.80 -0.52 5.44
C GLU A 41 0.48 0.11 4.08
N THR A 42 -0.44 -0.51 3.33
CA THR A 42 -0.92 -0.03 2.02
C THR A 42 -2.39 0.43 2.03
N GLY A 43 -3.12 0.13 3.11
CA GLY A 43 -4.56 0.41 3.22
C GLY A 43 -5.46 -0.54 2.41
N PHE A 44 -4.89 -1.53 1.72
CA PHE A 44 -5.65 -2.55 0.99
C PHE A 44 -6.35 -3.50 1.98
N LYS A 45 -7.67 -3.71 1.81
CA LYS A 45 -8.47 -4.58 2.67
C LYS A 45 -9.07 -5.78 1.94
N ARG A 46 -9.58 -5.58 0.72
CA ARG A 46 -10.23 -6.61 -0.09
C ARG A 46 -10.16 -6.27 -1.58
N CYS A 47 -10.30 -7.28 -2.42
CA CYS A 47 -10.53 -7.09 -3.84
C CYS A 47 -11.94 -6.53 -4.12
N LEU A 48 -12.13 -5.97 -5.31
CA LEU A 48 -13.44 -5.55 -5.81
C LEU A 48 -14.37 -6.73 -6.14
N CYS A 49 -13.83 -7.95 -6.31
CA CYS A 49 -14.61 -9.17 -6.52
C CYS A 49 -15.01 -9.87 -5.21
N ASP A 50 -14.96 -9.16 -4.09
CA ASP A 50 -15.17 -9.67 -2.72
C ASP A 50 -14.21 -10.78 -2.29
N ASN A 51 -13.12 -10.97 -3.02
CA ASN A 51 -12.01 -11.80 -2.55
C ASN A 51 -11.30 -11.09 -1.38
N GLU A 52 -11.22 -11.74 -0.23
CA GLU A 52 -10.53 -11.22 0.98
C GLU A 52 -9.22 -11.98 1.28
N ASP A 53 -8.94 -13.03 0.52
CA ASP A 53 -7.84 -13.97 0.63
C ASP A 53 -7.15 -14.16 -0.74
N ASP A 54 -6.11 -14.98 -0.87
CA ASP A 54 -5.55 -15.35 -2.19
C ASP A 54 -5.06 -14.19 -3.09
N PHE A 55 -4.04 -13.47 -2.60
CA PHE A 55 -3.37 -12.40 -3.34
C PHE A 55 -1.90 -12.72 -3.62
N ASP A 56 -1.46 -12.37 -4.82
CA ASP A 56 -0.04 -12.32 -5.17
C ASP A 56 0.47 -10.89 -4.90
N ILE A 57 1.37 -10.74 -3.93
CA ILE A 57 1.83 -9.44 -3.45
C ILE A 57 3.32 -9.30 -3.71
N THR A 58 3.70 -8.28 -4.49
CA THR A 58 5.09 -7.93 -4.78
C THR A 58 5.40 -6.54 -4.25
N MET A 59 6.55 -6.38 -3.59
CA MET A 59 6.99 -5.11 -3.00
C MET A 59 8.31 -4.65 -3.64
N GLU A 60 8.33 -3.42 -4.15
CA GLU A 60 9.50 -2.77 -4.75
C GLU A 60 9.84 -1.51 -3.95
N LYS A 61 11.10 -1.35 -3.52
CA LYS A 61 11.54 -0.15 -2.80
C LYS A 61 11.71 1.01 -3.79
N VAL A 62 11.21 2.19 -3.42
CA VAL A 62 11.26 3.43 -4.22
C VAL A 62 12.38 4.35 -3.76
#